data_AF-A0A411DQK4-F1
#
_entry.id   AF-A0A411DQK4-F1
#
_cell.length_a   1.000
_cell.length_b   1.000
_cell.length_c   1.000
_cell.angle_alpha   90.00
_cell.angle_beta   90.00
_cell.angle_gamma   90.00
#
_symmetry.space_group_name_H-M   'P 1'
#
loop_
_entity.id
_entity.type
_entity.pdbx_description
1 polymer ?
#
loop_
_entity_poly.entity_id
_entity_poly.type
_entity_poly.pdbx_seq_one_letter_code
_entity_poly.pdbx_strand_id
1 'polypeptide(L)'
;MKNIFLFIALTLGFTCSSQHKNKGIVKLRQPSAETKRSSFETYIDNEKYFIKTFDVNKDGISDKIVSNKPYQGENLFIFLGDKQGKYTLALETRNFSEDGGNVINDILPISGNKGFTIKTSFPDRGYYEKEYHIILDNNIWLLKNIIYKTMSDISQDAVKYICDVPQNIDIQKSGWTDKIIPIPEENVRAKKCRVEKSQNKTAFYIQDSDGFTNLRKEKNSSSQILQKINTGEQVEVLDQNGDWWLVVSKEGKKGYVHKSRIKSE
;
A
#
# COMPACT_ATOMS: atom_id res chain seq x y z
N MET A 1 -48.46 -45.54 -90.59
CA MET A 1 -46.99 -45.58 -90.75
C MET A 1 -46.33 -44.96 -89.51
N LYS A 2 -45.52 -45.77 -88.82
CA LYS A 2 -44.41 -45.51 -87.86
C LYS A 2 -44.56 -44.54 -86.65
N ASN A 3 -44.45 -45.17 -85.46
CA ASN A 3 -43.54 -44.93 -84.31
C ASN A 3 -43.76 -43.69 -83.39
N ILE A 4 -44.11 -43.84 -82.08
CA ILE A 4 -43.32 -44.27 -80.88
C ILE A 4 -42.38 -43.10 -80.38
N PHE A 5 -42.24 -42.65 -79.11
CA PHE A 5 -42.11 -43.30 -77.78
C PHE A 5 -42.49 -42.36 -76.60
N LEU A 6 -43.15 -42.96 -75.60
CA LEU A 6 -43.26 -42.77 -74.12
C LEU A 6 -42.45 -41.67 -73.36
N PHE A 7 -43.07 -41.06 -72.32
CA PHE A 7 -42.41 -40.78 -71.02
C PHE A 7 -43.39 -40.78 -69.83
N ILE A 8 -42.90 -41.31 -68.71
CA ILE A 8 -43.57 -41.65 -67.44
C ILE A 8 -43.52 -40.45 -66.47
N ALA A 9 -44.57 -40.26 -65.64
CA ALA A 9 -44.46 -39.53 -64.37
C ALA A 9 -45.32 -40.22 -63.29
N LEU A 10 -44.66 -40.76 -62.26
CA LEU A 10 -45.24 -41.49 -61.13
C LEU A 10 -45.44 -40.52 -59.96
N THR A 11 -46.67 -40.46 -59.43
CA THR A 11 -47.06 -39.69 -58.24
C THR A 11 -46.68 -40.43 -56.96
N LEU A 12 -46.10 -39.75 -55.97
CA LEU A 12 -45.95 -40.26 -54.60
C LEU A 12 -46.46 -39.24 -53.58
N GLY A 13 -47.34 -39.74 -52.70
CA GLY A 13 -48.21 -38.98 -51.84
C GLY A 13 -47.63 -38.60 -50.47
N PHE A 14 -48.45 -37.79 -49.79
CA PHE A 14 -48.26 -37.27 -48.44
C PHE A 14 -48.27 -38.37 -47.36
N THR A 15 -47.38 -38.24 -46.38
CA THR A 15 -47.54 -38.83 -45.04
C THR A 15 -47.44 -37.74 -43.98
N CYS A 16 -48.36 -37.80 -43.01
CA CYS A 16 -48.47 -36.91 -41.85
C CYS A 16 -47.83 -37.57 -40.64
N SER A 17 -47.11 -36.82 -39.79
CA SER A 17 -47.05 -37.05 -38.33
C SER A 17 -46.42 -35.87 -37.57
N SER A 18 -46.98 -35.58 -36.41
CA SER A 18 -46.79 -34.41 -35.54
C SER A 18 -45.44 -34.39 -34.81
N GLN A 19 -44.86 -33.21 -34.54
CA GLN A 19 -44.01 -32.98 -33.35
C GLN A 19 -44.11 -31.55 -32.79
N HIS A 20 -43.88 -31.47 -31.48
CA HIS A 20 -44.23 -30.45 -30.49
C HIS A 20 -43.64 -29.04 -30.69
N LYS A 21 -44.43 -28.02 -30.29
CA LYS A 21 -43.96 -26.66 -29.99
C LYS A 21 -42.97 -26.69 -28.81
N ASN A 22 -41.71 -26.32 -29.06
CA ASN A 22 -40.74 -26.04 -28.00
C ASN A 22 -40.64 -24.52 -27.82
N LYS A 23 -41.11 -24.00 -26.67
CA LYS A 23 -40.87 -22.62 -26.26
C LYS A 23 -39.37 -22.47 -26.00
N GLY A 24 -38.68 -21.77 -26.89
CA GLY A 24 -37.27 -21.44 -26.72
C GLY A 24 -37.07 -20.64 -25.44
N ILE A 25 -36.49 -21.26 -24.41
CA ILE A 25 -35.89 -20.56 -23.29
C ILE A 25 -34.68 -19.83 -23.88
N VAL A 26 -34.77 -18.50 -23.95
CA VAL A 26 -33.61 -17.64 -24.23
C VAL A 26 -32.62 -17.85 -23.10
N LYS A 27 -31.64 -18.72 -23.31
CA LYS A 27 -30.55 -18.95 -22.37
C LYS A 27 -29.67 -17.70 -22.43
N LEU A 28 -29.86 -16.79 -21.46
CA LEU A 28 -28.97 -15.65 -21.23
C LEU A 28 -27.54 -16.19 -21.20
N ARG A 29 -26.72 -15.83 -22.20
CA ARG A 29 -25.29 -16.15 -22.20
C ARG A 29 -24.69 -15.50 -20.97
N GLN A 30 -24.19 -16.32 -20.03
CA GLN A 30 -23.39 -15.79 -18.94
C GLN A 30 -22.16 -15.09 -19.54
N PRO A 31 -21.83 -13.88 -19.11
CA PRO A 31 -20.63 -13.19 -19.60
C PRO A 31 -19.40 -14.04 -19.32
N SER A 32 -18.42 -14.03 -20.22
CA SER A 32 -17.13 -14.70 -20.00
C SER A 32 -16.45 -14.10 -18.76
N ALA A 33 -15.55 -14.86 -18.13
CA ALA A 33 -14.80 -14.39 -16.95
C ALA A 33 -14.08 -13.06 -17.22
N GLU A 34 -13.61 -12.86 -18.45
CA GLU A 34 -12.95 -11.65 -18.92
C GLU A 34 -13.91 -10.45 -19.01
N THR A 35 -15.12 -10.64 -19.54
CA THR A 35 -16.16 -9.59 -19.57
C THR A 35 -16.67 -9.22 -18.18
N LYS A 36 -16.64 -10.15 -17.22
CA LYS A 36 -16.97 -9.84 -15.82
C LYS A 36 -15.88 -8.98 -15.16
N ARG A 37 -14.61 -9.30 -15.40
CA ARG A 37 -13.47 -8.62 -14.77
C ARG A 37 -13.32 -7.16 -15.21
N SER A 38 -13.78 -6.82 -16.41
CA SER A 38 -13.75 -5.46 -16.96
C SER A 38 -14.96 -4.57 -16.63
N SER A 39 -15.93 -5.07 -15.88
CA SER A 39 -17.09 -4.31 -15.38
C SER A 39 -16.85 -3.86 -13.94
N PHE A 40 -17.08 -2.58 -13.65
CA PHE A 40 -16.92 -2.01 -12.31
C PHE A 40 -17.90 -2.64 -11.30
N GLU A 41 -19.11 -2.96 -11.75
CA GLU A 41 -20.19 -3.53 -10.96
C GLU A 41 -19.79 -4.87 -10.29
N THR A 42 -18.84 -5.59 -10.87
CA THR A 42 -18.28 -6.83 -10.32
C THR A 42 -17.61 -6.64 -8.95
N TYR A 43 -17.16 -5.43 -8.62
CA TYR A 43 -16.38 -5.14 -7.42
C TYR A 43 -17.19 -4.44 -6.32
N ILE A 44 -18.42 -4.02 -6.62
CA ILE A 44 -19.32 -3.41 -5.64
C ILE A 44 -19.73 -4.48 -4.61
N ASP A 45 -19.72 -4.09 -3.32
CA ASP A 45 -20.04 -4.95 -2.18
C ASP A 45 -19.20 -6.25 -2.08
N ASN A 46 -18.04 -6.27 -2.75
CA ASN A 46 -17.12 -7.40 -2.69
C ASN A 46 -16.12 -7.22 -1.55
N GLU A 47 -16.21 -8.06 -0.52
CA GLU A 47 -15.38 -7.95 0.68
C GLU A 47 -13.88 -8.10 0.43
N LYS A 48 -13.47 -8.68 -0.71
CA LYS A 48 -12.05 -8.85 -1.08
C LYS A 48 -11.39 -7.57 -1.60
N TYR A 49 -12.19 -6.55 -1.93
CA TYR A 49 -11.72 -5.32 -2.55
C TYR A 49 -12.07 -4.09 -1.70
N PHE A 50 -11.26 -3.06 -1.82
CA PHE A 50 -11.63 -1.71 -1.41
C PHE A 50 -11.62 -0.79 -2.62
N ILE A 51 -12.40 0.28 -2.54
CA ILE A 51 -12.60 1.23 -3.64
C ILE A 51 -12.25 2.63 -3.16
N LYS A 52 -11.36 3.30 -3.88
CA LYS A 52 -11.10 4.75 -3.73
C LYS A 52 -11.77 5.49 -4.88
N THR A 53 -12.29 6.67 -4.58
CA THR A 53 -12.99 7.53 -5.55
C THR A 53 -12.33 8.88 -5.57
N PHE A 54 -11.72 9.24 -6.70
CA PHE A 54 -11.17 10.56 -6.98
C PHE A 54 -10.87 10.69 -8.47
N ASP A 55 -10.80 11.92 -8.97
CA ASP A 55 -10.46 12.23 -10.35
C ASP A 55 -8.96 11.99 -10.60
N VAL A 56 -8.64 10.90 -11.30
CA VAL A 56 -7.28 10.42 -11.52
C VAL A 56 -6.67 11.07 -12.77
N ASN A 57 -7.49 11.35 -13.78
CA ASN A 57 -7.07 11.85 -15.10
C ASN A 57 -7.23 13.38 -15.24
N LYS A 58 -7.78 14.04 -14.20
CA LYS A 58 -8.04 15.47 -14.08
C LYS A 58 -9.00 16.01 -15.13
N ASP A 59 -10.04 15.25 -15.47
CA ASP A 59 -11.09 15.67 -16.40
C ASP A 59 -12.33 16.29 -15.71
N GLY A 60 -12.34 16.35 -14.37
CA GLY A 60 -13.42 16.85 -13.55
C GLY A 60 -14.48 15.80 -13.19
N ILE A 61 -14.30 14.54 -13.58
CA ILE A 61 -15.19 13.42 -13.31
C ILE A 61 -14.51 12.48 -12.31
N SER A 62 -15.28 11.93 -11.37
CA SER A 62 -14.73 11.00 -10.37
C SER A 62 -14.53 9.60 -10.94
N ASP A 63 -13.31 9.09 -10.81
CA ASP A 63 -12.92 7.74 -11.21
C ASP A 63 -13.04 6.74 -10.06
N LYS A 64 -12.91 5.45 -10.39
CA LYS A 64 -12.88 4.36 -9.40
C LYS A 64 -11.57 3.60 -9.48
N ILE A 65 -10.89 3.53 -8.34
CA ILE A 65 -9.69 2.71 -8.16
C ILE A 65 -10.08 1.55 -7.27
N VAL A 66 -10.02 0.34 -7.83
CA VAL A 66 -10.37 -0.91 -7.14
C VAL A 66 -9.07 -1.66 -6.86
N SER A 67 -8.85 -2.04 -5.61
CA SER A 67 -7.70 -2.86 -5.25
C SER A 67 -8.09 -3.95 -4.27
N ASN A 68 -7.40 -5.09 -4.33
CA ASN A 68 -7.53 -6.11 -3.31
C ASN A 68 -7.16 -5.54 -1.94
N LYS A 69 -7.93 -5.91 -0.91
CA LYS A 69 -7.58 -5.66 0.49
C LYS A 69 -6.31 -6.45 0.88
N PRO A 70 -5.64 -6.07 2.00
CA PRO A 70 -4.53 -6.86 2.53
C PRO A 70 -4.85 -8.35 2.59
N TYR A 71 -3.92 -9.17 2.07
CA TYR A 71 -4.00 -10.64 2.04
C TYR A 71 -5.14 -11.23 1.19
N GLN A 72 -5.78 -10.42 0.33
CA GLN A 72 -6.84 -10.87 -0.58
C GLN A 72 -6.37 -10.96 -2.04
N GLY A 73 -5.07 -10.82 -2.29
CA GLY A 73 -4.44 -10.78 -3.60
C GLY A 73 -3.85 -9.40 -3.93
N GLU A 74 -3.39 -9.25 -5.17
CA GLU A 74 -2.57 -8.12 -5.58
C GLU A 74 -3.15 -7.31 -6.74
N ASN A 75 -4.41 -7.52 -7.14
CA ASN A 75 -4.96 -6.83 -8.31
C ASN A 75 -5.24 -5.35 -8.03
N LEU A 76 -5.07 -4.54 -9.09
CA LEU A 76 -5.41 -3.14 -9.15
C LEU A 76 -6.12 -2.84 -10.47
N PHE A 77 -7.26 -2.17 -10.39
CA PHE A 77 -8.04 -1.73 -11.54
C PHE A 77 -8.35 -0.25 -11.44
N ILE A 78 -8.25 0.46 -12.56
CA ILE A 78 -8.66 1.86 -12.69
C ILE A 78 -9.79 1.94 -13.70
N PHE A 79 -10.92 2.46 -13.26
CA PHE A 79 -12.08 2.74 -14.10
C PHE A 79 -12.27 4.24 -14.23
N LEU A 80 -12.20 4.74 -15.46
CA LEU A 80 -12.45 6.15 -15.76
C LEU A 80 -13.95 6.40 -15.89
N GLY A 81 -14.43 7.42 -15.21
CA GLY A 81 -15.83 7.85 -15.26
C GLY A 81 -16.15 8.67 -16.51
N ASP A 82 -17.40 8.62 -16.96
CA ASP A 82 -17.92 9.53 -17.98
C ASP A 82 -19.07 10.41 -17.47
N LYS A 83 -19.52 11.36 -18.30
CA LYS A 83 -20.62 12.27 -17.97
C LYS A 83 -21.98 11.58 -17.84
N GLN A 84 -22.10 10.35 -18.34
CA GLN A 84 -23.29 9.51 -18.23
C GLN A 84 -23.28 8.65 -16.96
N GLY A 85 -22.24 8.76 -16.13
CA GLY A 85 -22.08 7.98 -14.90
C GLY A 85 -21.63 6.53 -15.16
N LYS A 86 -21.10 6.23 -16.35
CA LYS A 86 -20.54 4.92 -16.68
C LYS A 86 -19.04 4.89 -16.43
N TYR A 87 -18.53 3.69 -16.23
CA TYR A 87 -17.14 3.42 -15.90
C TYR A 87 -16.49 2.52 -16.94
N THR A 88 -15.34 2.95 -17.48
CA THR A 88 -14.56 2.17 -18.46
C THR A 88 -13.22 1.76 -17.86
N LEU A 89 -12.88 0.47 -17.92
CA LEU A 89 -11.58 -0.02 -17.47
C LEU A 89 -10.45 0.62 -18.30
N ALA A 90 -9.56 1.36 -17.65
CA ALA A 90 -8.43 2.05 -18.27
C ALA A 90 -7.07 1.47 -17.88
N LEU A 91 -6.99 0.76 -16.76
CA LEU A 91 -5.79 0.05 -16.33
C LEU A 91 -6.18 -1.19 -15.54
N GLU A 92 -5.56 -2.30 -15.87
CA GLU A 92 -5.49 -3.50 -15.04
C GLU A 92 -4.02 -3.82 -14.79
N THR A 93 -3.65 -3.91 -13.52
CA THR A 93 -2.27 -4.21 -13.09
C THR A 93 -2.28 -4.75 -11.66
N ARG A 94 -1.16 -4.65 -10.95
CA ARG A 94 -1.03 -4.99 -9.54
C ARG A 94 -0.93 -3.78 -8.62
N ASN A 95 -1.30 -3.98 -7.36
CA ASN A 95 -1.30 -2.98 -6.29
C ASN A 95 0.02 -2.94 -5.49
N PHE A 96 1.03 -3.70 -5.93
CA PHE A 96 2.35 -3.81 -5.32
C PHE A 96 2.38 -4.35 -3.88
N SER A 97 1.26 -4.86 -3.37
CA SER A 97 1.28 -5.67 -2.16
C SER A 97 1.95 -7.01 -2.44
N GLU A 98 2.35 -7.68 -1.36
CA GLU A 98 3.00 -8.99 -1.31
C GLU A 98 4.41 -9.04 -1.93
N ASP A 99 4.89 -7.95 -2.53
CA ASP A 99 6.28 -7.74 -2.95
C ASP A 99 7.22 -7.67 -1.74
N GLY A 100 7.69 -8.86 -1.33
CA GLY A 100 8.49 -9.06 -0.13
C GLY A 100 7.68 -9.01 1.17
N GLY A 101 6.39 -9.35 1.12
CA GLY A 101 5.52 -9.43 2.31
C GLY A 101 4.87 -8.11 2.75
N ASN A 102 5.04 -7.03 1.99
CA ASN A 102 4.33 -5.77 2.24
C ASN A 102 2.81 -5.93 2.03
N VAL A 103 2.01 -5.15 2.76
CA VAL A 103 0.56 -5.02 2.54
C VAL A 103 0.22 -3.63 2.04
N ILE A 104 -0.88 -3.51 1.30
CA ILE A 104 -1.39 -2.21 0.87
C ILE A 104 -2.05 -1.47 2.04
N ASN A 105 -1.70 -0.20 2.19
CA ASN A 105 -2.25 0.69 3.22
C ASN A 105 -3.30 1.61 2.65
N ASP A 106 -2.97 2.32 1.57
CA ASP A 106 -3.88 3.27 0.95
C ASP A 106 -3.50 3.59 -0.51
N ILE A 107 -4.44 4.19 -1.22
CA ILE A 107 -4.24 4.79 -2.54
C ILE A 107 -4.72 6.24 -2.51
N LEU A 108 -3.82 7.17 -2.82
CA LEU A 108 -4.04 8.61 -2.65
C LEU A 108 -3.90 9.36 -3.99
N PRO A 109 -4.66 10.44 -4.19
CA PRO A 109 -4.47 11.31 -5.36
C PRO A 109 -3.12 12.04 -5.31
N ILE A 110 -2.60 12.41 -6.49
CA ILE A 110 -1.41 13.26 -6.61
C ILE A 110 -1.81 14.73 -6.86
N SER A 111 -1.26 15.63 -6.06
CA SER A 111 -1.41 17.08 -6.27
C SER A 111 -0.71 17.52 -7.56
N GLY A 112 -1.37 18.38 -8.34
CA GLY A 112 -0.79 18.97 -9.56
C GLY A 112 -0.70 18.06 -10.80
N ASN A 113 -0.49 16.75 -10.66
CA ASN A 113 -0.33 15.81 -11.79
C ASN A 113 -1.48 14.80 -11.93
N LYS A 114 -1.68 14.22 -13.12
CA LYS A 114 -2.60 13.09 -13.33
C LYS A 114 -1.97 11.81 -12.76
N GLY A 115 -2.77 10.98 -12.11
CA GLY A 115 -2.33 9.73 -11.49
C GLY A 115 -2.56 9.68 -9.97
N PHE A 116 -1.84 8.76 -9.32
CA PHE A 116 -2.08 8.39 -7.93
C PHE A 116 -0.85 7.77 -7.28
N THR A 117 -0.85 7.72 -5.95
CA THR A 117 0.19 7.09 -5.14
C THR A 117 -0.38 5.88 -4.42
N ILE A 118 0.27 4.72 -4.53
CA ILE A 118 -0.04 3.55 -3.71
C ILE A 118 0.94 3.52 -2.55
N LYS A 119 0.43 3.33 -1.33
CA LYS A 119 1.26 3.15 -0.13
C LYS A 119 1.20 1.71 0.34
N THR A 120 2.35 1.10 0.56
CA THR A 120 2.46 -0.23 1.17
C THR A 120 3.39 -0.18 2.37
N SER A 121 3.20 -1.10 3.32
CA SER A 121 4.10 -1.29 4.45
C SER A 121 4.29 -2.75 4.80
N PHE A 122 5.42 -3.08 5.38
CA PHE A 122 5.65 -4.37 5.99
C PHE A 122 4.88 -4.46 7.33
N PRO A 123 3.98 -5.44 7.53
CA PRO A 123 3.09 -5.49 8.69
C PRO A 123 3.75 -6.00 9.98
N ASP A 124 4.86 -6.73 9.87
CA ASP A 124 5.55 -7.38 11.00
C ASP A 124 6.65 -6.48 11.60
N ARG A 125 7.61 -7.09 12.31
CA ARG A 125 8.77 -6.39 12.89
C ARG A 125 9.63 -5.76 11.81
N GLY A 126 9.92 -4.48 12.00
CA GLY A 126 10.72 -3.67 11.09
C GLY A 126 9.94 -2.44 10.64
N TYR A 127 10.62 -1.58 9.91
CA TYR A 127 9.99 -0.42 9.29
C TYR A 127 10.37 -0.44 7.82
N TYR A 128 9.42 -0.80 6.97
CA TYR A 128 9.62 -0.80 5.53
C TYR A 128 8.36 -0.38 4.80
N GLU A 129 8.31 0.90 4.43
CA GLU A 129 7.22 1.49 3.66
C GLU A 129 7.68 1.77 2.23
N LYS A 130 6.75 1.67 1.28
CA LYS A 130 6.97 2.02 -0.12
C LYS A 130 5.82 2.91 -0.58
N GLU A 131 6.15 4.00 -1.27
CA GLU A 131 5.18 4.86 -1.95
C GLU A 131 5.45 4.79 -3.45
N TYR A 132 4.52 4.20 -4.20
CA TYR A 132 4.61 4.02 -5.64
C TYR A 132 3.87 5.17 -6.34
N HIS A 133 4.60 6.05 -7.01
CA HIS A 133 4.01 7.19 -7.72
C HIS A 133 3.73 6.81 -9.16
N ILE A 134 2.44 6.68 -9.50
CA ILE A 134 1.98 6.33 -10.83
C ILE A 134 1.39 7.59 -11.46
N ILE A 135 1.91 7.95 -12.63
CA ILE A 135 1.44 9.09 -13.42
C ILE A 135 0.74 8.60 -14.68
N LEU A 136 -0.26 9.36 -15.11
CA LEU A 136 -0.89 9.19 -16.42
C LEU A 136 -0.38 10.28 -17.36
N ASP A 137 0.41 9.91 -18.36
CA ASP A 137 0.95 10.83 -19.36
C ASP A 137 0.68 10.28 -20.77
N ASN A 138 0.02 11.06 -21.62
CA ASN A 138 -0.32 10.66 -23.00
C ASN A 138 -0.96 9.26 -23.12
N ASN A 139 -1.90 8.93 -22.21
CA ASN A 139 -2.55 7.62 -22.08
C ASN A 139 -1.63 6.45 -21.69
N ILE A 140 -0.40 6.74 -21.27
CA ILE A 140 0.55 5.76 -20.75
C ILE A 140 0.57 5.87 -19.22
N TRP A 141 0.39 4.74 -18.55
CA TRP A 141 0.55 4.64 -17.11
C TRP A 141 2.01 4.36 -16.78
N LEU A 142 2.68 5.34 -16.18
CA LEU A 142 4.09 5.24 -15.81
C LEU A 142 4.23 5.16 -14.30
N LEU A 143 4.88 4.10 -13.80
CA LEU A 143 5.50 4.12 -12.49
C LEU A 143 6.70 5.07 -12.59
N LYS A 144 6.53 6.29 -12.10
CA LYS A 144 7.53 7.35 -12.21
C LYS A 144 8.71 7.10 -11.29
N ASN A 145 8.42 6.86 -10.02
CA ASN A 145 9.39 6.63 -8.96
C ASN A 145 8.76 5.84 -7.82
N ILE A 146 9.63 5.23 -7.01
CA ILE A 146 9.26 4.61 -5.73
C ILE A 146 10.02 5.32 -4.64
N ILE A 147 9.30 5.78 -3.61
CA ILE A 147 9.91 6.25 -2.38
C ILE A 147 9.98 5.07 -1.41
N TYR A 148 11.18 4.56 -1.17
CA TYR A 148 11.43 3.54 -0.16
C TYR A 148 11.76 4.21 1.18
N LYS A 149 11.14 3.75 2.26
CA LYS A 149 11.41 4.22 3.61
C LYS A 149 11.80 3.05 4.50
N THR A 150 12.97 3.11 5.11
CA THR A 150 13.48 2.07 6.01
C THR A 150 14.22 2.68 7.19
N MET A 151 14.30 1.97 8.31
CA MET A 151 15.13 2.36 9.46
C MET A 151 16.50 1.69 9.38
N SER A 152 17.53 2.33 9.93
CA SER A 152 18.86 1.72 10.06
C SER A 152 18.83 0.50 10.98
N ASP A 153 18.06 0.59 12.06
CA ASP A 153 17.95 -0.41 13.11
C ASP A 153 16.74 -0.09 14.01
N ILE A 154 16.63 -0.79 15.14
CA ILE A 154 15.54 -0.64 16.13
C ILE A 154 15.92 0.23 17.34
N SER A 155 17.11 0.83 17.36
CA SER A 155 17.61 1.64 18.47
C SER A 155 16.97 3.02 18.51
N GLN A 156 17.16 3.73 19.63
CA GLN A 156 16.68 5.11 19.77
C GLN A 156 17.45 6.09 18.86
N ASP A 157 18.70 5.76 18.52
CA ASP A 157 19.53 6.54 17.60
C ASP A 157 19.31 6.18 16.13
N ALA A 158 18.36 5.26 15.86
CA ALA A 158 18.06 4.81 14.52
C ALA A 158 17.69 5.99 13.61
N VAL A 159 18.20 5.93 12.38
CA VAL A 159 17.87 6.91 11.35
C VAL A 159 16.93 6.30 10.33
N LYS A 160 16.00 7.11 9.85
CA LYS A 160 15.10 6.78 8.77
C LYS A 160 15.74 7.20 7.45
N TYR A 161 15.97 6.23 6.58
CA TYR A 161 16.36 6.45 5.19
C TYR A 161 15.12 6.59 4.32
N ILE A 162 15.08 7.64 3.52
CA ILE A 162 14.02 7.91 2.54
C ILE A 162 14.70 8.02 1.18
N CYS A 163 14.58 6.96 0.39
CA CYS A 163 15.22 6.83 -0.91
C CYS A 163 14.18 7.04 -2.01
N ASP A 164 14.26 8.18 -2.69
CA ASP A 164 13.48 8.43 -3.91
C ASP A 164 14.21 7.81 -5.11
N VAL A 165 13.66 6.72 -5.64
CA VAL A 165 14.27 5.94 -6.72
C VAL A 165 13.45 6.10 -7.99
N PRO A 166 13.97 6.82 -9.00
CA PRO A 166 13.32 6.92 -10.32
C PRO A 166 13.17 5.54 -10.96
N GLN A 167 12.02 5.30 -11.58
CA GLN A 167 11.69 4.05 -12.26
C GLN A 167 11.45 4.29 -13.75
N ASN A 168 10.54 5.22 -14.09
CA ASN A 168 10.09 5.51 -15.46
C ASN A 168 9.65 4.26 -16.24
N ILE A 169 8.85 3.41 -15.60
CA ILE A 169 8.40 2.12 -16.14
C ILE A 169 6.96 2.23 -16.61
N ASP A 170 6.70 1.83 -17.84
CA ASP A 170 5.35 1.61 -18.37
C ASP A 170 4.76 0.32 -17.78
N ILE A 171 3.76 0.48 -16.91
CA ILE A 171 3.15 -0.62 -16.14
C ILE A 171 2.06 -1.36 -16.92
N GLN A 172 1.86 -1.02 -18.20
CA GLN A 172 0.95 -1.73 -19.11
C GLN A 172 1.67 -2.81 -19.92
N LYS A 173 3.02 -2.80 -19.95
CA LYS A 173 3.82 -3.76 -20.72
C LYS A 173 4.04 -5.06 -19.96
N SER A 174 4.06 -6.20 -20.65
CA SER A 174 4.42 -7.47 -20.02
C SER A 174 5.82 -7.44 -19.38
N GLY A 175 5.98 -8.12 -18.24
CA GLY A 175 7.25 -8.22 -17.52
C GLY A 175 7.78 -6.89 -16.96
N TRP A 176 6.92 -5.87 -16.80
CA TRP A 176 7.36 -4.57 -16.30
C TRP A 176 7.91 -4.64 -14.87
N THR A 177 7.49 -5.61 -14.07
CA THR A 177 7.95 -5.83 -12.69
C THR A 177 9.44 -6.16 -12.60
N ASP A 178 9.98 -6.84 -13.61
CA ASP A 178 11.40 -7.25 -13.63
C ASP A 178 12.35 -6.07 -13.83
N LYS A 179 11.78 -4.91 -14.21
CA LYS A 179 12.52 -3.66 -14.46
C LYS A 179 12.56 -2.76 -13.23
N ILE A 180 11.86 -3.12 -12.15
CA ILE A 180 11.82 -2.31 -10.93
C ILE A 180 13.23 -2.23 -10.35
N ILE A 181 13.72 -1.01 -10.21
CA ILE A 181 15.00 -0.71 -9.57
C ILE A 181 14.77 -0.75 -8.06
N PRO A 182 15.46 -1.63 -7.31
CA PRO A 182 15.27 -1.76 -5.88
C PRO A 182 15.84 -0.56 -5.11
N ILE A 183 15.55 -0.50 -3.81
CA ILE A 183 16.21 0.42 -2.89
C ILE A 183 17.74 0.27 -2.98
N PRO A 184 18.53 1.36 -2.88
CA PRO A 184 19.99 1.26 -2.87
C PRO A 184 20.51 0.34 -1.76
N GLU A 185 21.64 -0.31 -2.04
CA GLU A 185 22.41 -1.09 -1.07
C GLU A 185 22.72 -0.29 0.20
N GLU A 186 22.71 -0.97 1.35
CA GLU A 186 22.77 -0.33 2.66
C GLU A 186 23.98 0.59 2.83
N ASN A 187 25.16 0.15 2.38
CA ASN A 187 26.42 0.89 2.46
C ASN A 187 26.44 2.23 1.69
N VAL A 188 25.51 2.45 0.75
CA VAL A 188 25.41 3.69 -0.02
C VAL A 188 24.17 4.52 0.30
N ARG A 189 23.26 4.04 1.17
CA ARG A 189 22.00 4.75 1.50
C ARG A 189 22.25 6.12 2.10
N ALA A 190 23.24 6.26 3.00
CA ALA A 190 23.59 7.55 3.59
C ALA A 190 24.02 8.63 2.56
N LYS A 191 24.45 8.21 1.36
CA LYS A 191 24.83 9.12 0.27
C LYS A 191 23.69 9.37 -0.72
N LYS A 192 22.84 8.36 -0.96
CA LYS A 192 21.80 8.38 -2.00
C LYS A 192 20.41 8.71 -1.49
N CYS A 193 20.17 8.58 -0.19
CA CYS A 193 18.87 8.75 0.43
C CYS A 193 18.87 9.93 1.39
N ARG A 194 17.71 10.54 1.56
CA ARG A 194 17.50 11.53 2.61
C ARG A 194 17.47 10.82 3.96
N VAL A 195 18.19 11.37 4.94
CA VAL A 195 18.28 10.82 6.28
C VAL A 195 17.48 11.70 7.22
N GLU A 196 16.47 11.13 7.88
CA GLU A 196 15.75 11.75 8.99
C GLU A 196 16.15 11.04 10.28
N LYS A 197 16.48 11.79 11.33
CA LYS A 197 16.64 11.15 12.66
C LYS A 197 15.27 10.71 13.16
N SER A 198 15.20 9.55 13.80
CA SER A 198 13.99 9.13 14.52
C SER A 198 13.66 10.18 15.58
N GLN A 199 12.68 11.05 15.30
CA GLN A 199 12.20 12.05 16.25
C GLN A 199 11.12 11.48 17.18
N ASN A 200 11.25 10.22 17.59
CA ASN A 200 10.57 9.72 18.77
C ASN A 200 11.51 9.84 19.98
N LYS A 201 11.97 11.05 20.26
CA LYS A 201 12.49 11.34 21.61
C LYS A 201 11.28 11.40 22.52
N THR A 202 10.86 10.24 23.03
CA THR A 202 9.94 10.19 24.16
C THR A 202 10.49 11.13 25.23
N ALA A 203 9.76 12.20 25.54
CA ALA A 203 10.18 13.14 26.56
C ALA A 203 10.08 12.43 27.90
N PHE A 204 11.20 12.29 28.61
CA PHE A 204 11.23 11.76 29.95
C PHE A 204 11.33 12.90 30.95
N TYR A 205 10.58 12.83 32.04
CA TYR A 205 10.61 13.81 33.12
C TYR A 205 10.73 13.12 34.48
N ILE A 206 11.30 13.84 35.44
CA ILE A 206 11.38 13.38 36.82
C ILE A 206 10.02 13.53 37.50
N GLN A 207 9.59 12.48 38.20
CA GLN A 207 8.43 12.49 39.08
C GLN A 207 8.81 11.81 40.40
N ASP A 208 8.97 12.61 41.45
CA ASP A 208 9.27 12.13 42.81
C ASP A 208 8.34 12.84 43.81
N SER A 209 7.83 12.09 44.80
CA SER A 209 6.96 12.64 45.85
C SER A 209 7.69 13.66 46.72
N ASP A 210 9.02 13.53 46.80
CA ASP A 210 9.89 14.40 47.59
C ASP A 210 10.17 15.75 46.89
N GLY A 211 9.62 15.95 45.68
CA GLY A 211 9.79 17.17 44.88
C GLY A 211 11.10 17.19 44.06
N PHE A 212 12.04 16.29 44.33
CA PHE A 212 13.27 16.11 43.56
C PHE A 212 13.76 14.65 43.64
N THR A 213 14.64 14.26 42.72
CA THR A 213 15.38 13.00 42.80
C THR A 213 16.89 13.24 42.72
N ASN A 214 17.68 12.27 43.19
CA ASN A 214 19.14 12.35 43.16
C ASN A 214 19.70 11.67 41.92
N LEU A 215 20.48 12.40 41.12
CA LEU A 215 21.34 11.84 40.08
C LEU A 215 22.59 11.24 40.75
N ARG A 216 22.83 9.94 40.58
CA ARG A 216 23.90 9.22 41.25
C ARG A 216 25.01 8.79 40.30
N LYS A 217 26.22 8.59 40.83
CA LYS A 217 27.38 8.18 40.02
C LYS A 217 27.29 6.73 39.54
N GLU A 218 26.68 5.85 40.33
CA GLU A 218 26.54 4.41 40.06
C GLU A 218 25.09 3.93 40.27
N LYS A 219 24.80 2.71 39.80
CA LYS A 219 23.47 2.06 39.83
C LYS A 219 23.04 1.58 41.25
N ASN A 220 23.17 2.42 42.29
CA ASN A 220 22.75 2.09 43.66
C ASN A 220 22.41 3.34 44.50
N SER A 221 21.60 3.16 45.55
CA SER A 221 21.08 4.25 46.41
C SER A 221 22.11 4.84 47.38
N SER A 222 23.22 4.15 47.62
CA SER A 222 24.33 4.62 48.47
C SER A 222 25.41 5.40 47.70
N SER A 223 25.35 5.42 46.37
CA SER A 223 26.36 6.04 45.53
C SER A 223 26.37 7.57 45.66
N GLN A 224 27.54 8.17 45.39
CA GLN A 224 27.75 9.61 45.37
C GLN A 224 26.67 10.32 44.56
N ILE A 225 26.09 11.36 45.16
CA ILE A 225 25.12 12.24 44.52
C ILE A 225 25.87 13.26 43.67
N LEU A 226 25.57 13.31 42.37
CA LEU A 226 26.15 14.24 41.40
C LEU A 226 25.34 15.54 41.26
N GLN A 227 24.01 15.43 41.42
CA GLN A 227 23.05 16.52 41.28
C GLN A 227 21.69 16.13 41.90
N LYS A 228 20.90 17.13 42.31
CA LYS A 228 19.46 16.99 42.54
C LYS A 228 18.70 17.50 41.31
N ILE A 229 17.77 16.70 40.79
CA ILE A 229 16.94 17.03 39.63
C ILE A 229 15.50 17.18 40.13
N ASN A 230 14.87 18.34 39.92
CA ASN A 230 13.53 18.58 40.45
C ASN A 230 12.46 17.82 39.67
N THR A 231 11.34 17.54 40.33
CA THR A 231 10.14 16.99 39.68
C THR A 231 9.65 17.93 38.59
N GLY A 232 9.24 17.37 37.45
CA GLY A 232 8.86 18.09 36.24
C GLY A 232 10.04 18.45 35.34
N GLU A 233 11.29 18.30 35.78
CA GLU A 233 12.43 18.51 34.88
C GLU A 233 12.56 17.38 33.87
N GLN A 234 12.77 17.77 32.61
CA GLN A 234 13.06 16.84 31.54
C GLN A 234 14.48 16.29 31.68
N VAL A 235 14.63 14.99 31.41
CA VAL A 235 15.91 14.29 31.34
C VAL A 235 16.01 13.55 30.00
N GLU A 236 17.23 13.42 29.50
CA GLU A 236 17.52 12.53 28.38
C GLU A 236 17.90 11.16 28.93
N VAL A 237 17.16 10.11 28.57
CA VAL A 237 17.45 8.74 28.98
C VAL A 237 18.34 8.09 27.92
N LEU A 238 19.53 7.64 28.33
CA LEU A 238 20.53 7.02 27.45
C LEU A 238 20.54 5.48 27.53
N ASP A 239 20.13 4.92 28.67
CA ASP A 239 20.09 3.46 28.88
C ASP A 239 18.99 3.12 29.89
N GLN A 240 18.12 2.18 29.53
CA GLN A 240 16.99 1.70 30.35
C GLN A 240 17.22 0.29 30.94
N ASN A 241 18.44 -0.23 30.88
CA ASN A 241 18.76 -1.58 31.36
C ASN A 241 18.76 -1.68 32.89
N GLY A 242 17.73 -2.35 33.42
CA GLY A 242 17.54 -2.63 34.83
C GLY A 242 16.75 -1.52 35.56
N ASP A 243 16.90 -1.48 36.88
CA ASP A 243 16.15 -0.53 37.72
C ASP A 243 16.76 0.87 37.78
N TRP A 244 18.03 1.01 37.39
CA TRP A 244 18.76 2.27 37.37
C TRP A 244 19.09 2.68 35.95
N TRP A 245 18.40 3.71 35.48
CA TRP A 245 18.55 4.24 34.13
C TRP A 245 19.66 5.28 34.07
N LEU A 246 20.44 5.24 33.01
CA LEU A 246 21.45 6.25 32.72
C LEU A 246 20.76 7.45 32.09
N VAL A 247 20.93 8.62 32.67
CA VAL A 247 20.28 9.85 32.22
C VAL A 247 21.27 11.01 32.14
N VAL A 248 20.90 12.02 31.34
CA VAL A 248 21.53 13.34 31.30
C VAL A 248 20.52 14.37 31.80
N SER A 249 20.91 15.12 32.83
CA SER A 249 20.08 16.22 33.35
C SER A 249 20.02 17.39 32.37
N LYS A 250 19.08 18.32 32.58
CA LYS A 250 19.00 19.57 31.83
C LYS A 250 20.30 20.40 31.88
N GLU A 251 21.08 20.25 32.95
CA GLU A 251 22.38 20.89 33.14
C GLU A 251 23.55 20.14 32.46
N GLY A 252 23.27 19.03 31.75
CA GLY A 252 24.27 18.24 31.03
C GLY A 252 25.03 17.24 31.88
N LYS A 253 24.66 17.03 33.16
CA LYS A 253 25.33 16.03 34.01
C LYS A 253 24.79 14.64 33.72
N LYS A 254 25.70 13.69 33.52
CA LYS A 254 25.39 12.28 33.24
C LYS A 254 25.49 11.44 34.52
N GLY A 255 24.49 10.61 34.79
CA GLY A 255 24.45 9.72 35.96
C GLY A 255 23.23 8.81 35.97
N TYR A 256 22.99 8.13 37.09
CA TYR A 256 21.92 7.14 37.23
C TYR A 256 20.78 7.65 38.11
N VAL A 257 19.55 7.39 37.67
CA VAL A 257 18.31 7.62 38.42
C VAL A 257 17.49 6.34 38.40
N HIS A 258 16.84 6.02 39.52
CA HIS A 258 15.98 4.84 39.59
C HIS A 258 14.73 5.03 38.72
N LYS A 259 14.37 4.04 37.91
CA LYS A 259 13.28 4.11 36.91
C LYS A 259 11.94 4.55 37.50
N SER A 260 11.69 4.26 38.78
CA SER A 260 10.44 4.66 39.47
C SER A 260 10.28 6.18 39.60
N ARG A 261 11.33 6.95 39.33
CA ARG A 261 11.35 8.41 39.37
C ARG A 261 11.27 9.06 38.01
N ILE A 262 11.15 8.27 36.95
CA ILE A 262 11.14 8.73 35.57
C ILE A 262 9.80 8.35 34.94
N LYS A 263 9.17 9.32 34.28
CA LYS A 263 7.94 9.13 33.50
C LYS A 263 8.17 9.58 32.07
N SER A 264 7.48 8.95 31.14
CA SER A 264 7.41 9.38 29.74
C SER A 264 6.10 10.15 29.50
N GLU A 265 6.13 11.13 28.60
CA GLU A 265 4.92 11.65 27.93
C GLU A 265 4.30 10.60 27.00
#